data_AF-A0A7C9AMV5-F1
#
_entry.id   AF-A0A7C9AMV5-F1
#
_cell.length_a   1.000
_cell.length_b   1.000
_cell.length_c   1.000
_cell.angle_alpha   90.00
_cell.angle_beta   90.00
_cell.angle_gamma   90.00
#
_symmetry.space_group_name_H-M   'P 1'
#
loop_
_entity.id
_entity.type
_entity.pdbx_description
1 polymer ?
#
loop_
_entity_poly.entity_id
_entity_poly.type
_entity_poly.pdbx_seq_one_letter_code
_entity_poly.pdbx_strand_id
1 'polypeptide(L)'
;LRNNQVVSTVKAHFHVAKAHVDDLAILIRNEAQDERALIEEAVGQNPGGFDFIIYGSNPTFVDLGGADFYGFEVKGLRPRLVNCFVDGIGGEGVVLVLPTPKSGNHKADDSNGEIGDEGRIVTLILPKV
;
A
#
# COMPACT_ATOMS: atom_id res chain seq x y z
N LEU A 1 0.39 -0.84 -16.66
CA LEU A 1 -0.41 -0.68 -15.41
C LEU A 1 -1.24 0.59 -15.47
N ARG A 2 -2.53 0.56 -15.14
CA ARG A 2 -3.47 1.67 -15.44
C ARG A 2 -3.73 2.68 -14.32
N ASN A 3 -3.42 2.34 -13.06
CA ASN A 3 -3.79 3.15 -11.88
C ASN A 3 -2.59 3.74 -11.12
N ASN A 4 -1.49 4.05 -11.80
CA ASN A 4 -0.23 4.50 -11.19
C ASN A 4 0.32 3.57 -10.09
N GLN A 5 -0.12 2.31 -10.08
CA GLN A 5 0.38 1.30 -9.16
C GLN A 5 1.88 1.12 -9.40
N VAL A 6 2.63 1.06 -8.31
CA VAL A 6 4.04 0.66 -8.30
C VAL A 6 4.10 -0.75 -7.72
N VAL A 7 4.79 -1.64 -8.42
CA VAL A 7 5.06 -3.00 -7.95
C VAL A 7 6.57 -3.15 -7.97
N SER A 8 7.14 -3.45 -6.81
CA SER A 8 8.58 -3.60 -6.66
C SER A 8 8.93 -4.74 -5.73
N THR A 9 10.10 -5.32 -5.98
CA THR A 9 10.70 -6.33 -5.13
C THR A 9 12.01 -5.81 -4.57
N VAL A 10 12.26 -6.13 -3.30
CA VAL A 10 13.49 -5.82 -2.59
C VAL A 10 14.08 -7.12 -2.09
N LYS A 11 15.40 -7.30 -2.26
CA LYS A 11 16.11 -8.50 -1.77
C LYS A 11 17.07 -8.09 -0.66
N ALA A 12 16.84 -8.61 0.54
CA ALA A 12 17.76 -8.41 1.65
C ALA A 12 18.89 -9.45 1.61
N HIS A 13 20.13 -8.99 1.75
CA HIS A 13 21.31 -9.85 1.92
C HIS A 13 21.66 -10.12 3.39
N PHE A 14 20.73 -9.83 4.30
CA PHE A 14 20.85 -9.97 5.74
C PHE A 14 19.56 -10.53 6.35
N HIS A 15 19.60 -10.93 7.63
CA HIS A 15 18.46 -11.50 8.31
C HIS A 15 17.43 -10.42 8.69
N VAL A 16 16.36 -10.28 7.89
CA VAL A 16 15.32 -9.24 8.03
C VAL A 16 14.77 -9.15 9.46
N ALA A 17 14.49 -10.28 10.12
CA ALA A 17 13.91 -10.25 11.48
C ALA A 17 14.87 -9.75 12.58
N LYS A 18 16.15 -9.54 12.27
CA LYS A 18 17.18 -9.02 13.20
C LYS A 18 17.71 -7.64 12.77
N ALA A 19 17.24 -7.13 11.63
CA ALA A 19 17.73 -5.87 11.08
C ALA A 19 17.15 -4.67 11.83
N HIS A 20 17.87 -3.55 11.80
CA HIS A 20 17.32 -2.28 12.28
C HIS A 20 16.28 -1.75 11.28
N VAL A 21 15.27 -1.03 11.78
CA VAL A 21 14.22 -0.45 10.93
C VAL A 21 14.81 0.50 9.89
N ASP A 22 15.83 1.29 10.27
CA ASP A 22 16.48 2.21 9.35
C ASP A 22 17.18 1.48 8.20
N ASP A 23 17.81 0.33 8.47
CA ASP A 23 18.46 -0.47 7.43
C ASP A 23 17.42 -0.99 6.42
N LEU A 24 16.25 -1.43 6.92
CA LEU A 24 15.13 -1.86 6.09
C LEU A 24 14.57 -0.70 5.26
N ALA A 25 14.42 0.48 5.85
CA ALA A 25 13.92 1.66 5.14
C ALA A 25 14.89 2.11 4.03
N ILE A 26 16.19 2.11 4.32
CA ILE A 26 17.25 2.39 3.34
C ILE A 26 17.22 1.36 2.20
N LEU A 27 17.10 0.08 2.53
CA LEU A 27 17.04 -1.01 1.55
C LEU A 27 15.82 -0.84 0.63
N ILE A 28 14.63 -0.61 1.19
CA ILE A 28 13.40 -0.40 0.41
C ILE A 28 13.53 0.82 -0.50
N ARG A 29 14.09 1.92 0.01
CA ARG A 29 14.23 3.16 -0.77
C ARG A 29 15.22 3.03 -1.92
N ASN A 30 16.35 2.39 -1.68
CA ASN A 30 17.50 2.44 -2.59
C ASN A 30 17.61 1.22 -3.51
N GLU A 31 17.11 0.06 -3.07
CA GLU A 31 17.30 -1.22 -3.77
C GLU A 31 16.00 -1.83 -4.32
N ALA A 32 14.87 -1.12 -4.21
CA ALA A 32 13.61 -1.56 -4.83
C ALA A 32 13.74 -1.63 -6.36
N GLN A 33 13.53 -2.83 -6.89
CA GLN A 33 13.49 -3.08 -8.33
C GLN A 33 12.06 -2.95 -8.82
N ASP A 34 11.83 -2.05 -9.78
CA ASP A 34 10.52 -1.86 -10.42
C ASP A 34 10.22 -3.05 -11.34
N GLU A 35 9.17 -3.81 -11.02
CA GLU A 35 8.79 -5.02 -11.77
C GLU A 35 7.74 -4.76 -12.85
N ARG A 36 7.29 -3.50 -12.99
CA ARG A 36 6.16 -3.16 -13.87
C ARG A 36 6.39 -3.51 -15.32
N ALA A 37 7.61 -3.31 -15.83
CA ALA A 37 7.98 -3.68 -17.20
C ALA A 37 7.91 -5.19 -17.42
N LEU A 38 8.36 -5.99 -16.44
CA LEU A 38 8.31 -7.45 -16.50
C LEU A 38 6.86 -7.96 -16.45
N ILE A 39 6.01 -7.33 -15.63
CA ILE A 39 4.58 -7.64 -15.58
C ILE A 39 3.91 -7.31 -16.91
N GLU A 40 4.20 -6.16 -17.50
CA GLU A 40 3.65 -5.75 -18.80
C GLU A 40 4.08 -6.67 -19.94
N GLU A 41 5.33 -7.14 -19.91
CA GLU A 41 5.83 -8.15 -20.86
C GLU A 41 5.10 -9.49 -20.68
N ALA A 42 4.98 -9.98 -19.44
CA ALA A 42 4.40 -11.28 -19.13
C ALA A 42 2.88 -11.34 -19.40
N VAL A 43 2.15 -10.26 -19.13
CA VAL A 43 0.69 -10.16 -19.34
C VAL A 43 0.34 -9.87 -20.80
N GLY A 44 1.33 -9.43 -21.59
CA GLY A 44 1.16 -9.00 -22.97
C GLY A 44 0.56 -7.60 -23.08
N GLN A 45 0.90 -6.87 -24.16
CA GLN A 45 0.45 -5.50 -24.41
C GLN A 45 -1.04 -5.36 -24.79
N ASN A 46 -1.90 -6.31 -24.43
CA ASN A 46 -3.31 -6.26 -24.83
C ASN A 46 -4.05 -5.13 -24.09
N PRO A 47 -4.49 -4.08 -24.78
CA PRO A 47 -4.95 -2.83 -24.16
C PRO A 47 -6.37 -2.91 -23.53
N GLY A 48 -6.82 -4.10 -23.10
CA GLY A 48 -8.15 -4.25 -22.49
C GLY A 48 -8.48 -5.60 -21.85
N GLY A 49 -7.51 -6.46 -21.53
CA GLY A 49 -7.81 -7.88 -21.26
C GLY A 49 -7.69 -8.40 -19.83
N PHE A 50 -6.78 -7.89 -19.00
CA PHE A 50 -6.35 -8.70 -17.85
C PHE A 50 -6.21 -7.89 -16.56
N ASP A 51 -7.07 -8.25 -15.61
CA ASP A 51 -6.79 -8.11 -14.18
C ASP A 51 -5.74 -9.17 -13.84
N PHE A 52 -4.57 -8.76 -13.34
CA PHE A 52 -3.53 -9.69 -12.91
C PHE A 52 -3.53 -9.79 -11.39
N ILE A 53 -3.39 -11.02 -10.89
CA ILE A 53 -3.30 -11.32 -9.46
C ILE A 53 -1.83 -11.58 -9.16
N ILE A 54 -1.25 -10.77 -8.27
CA ILE A 54 0.10 -11.00 -7.76
C ILE A 54 -0.02 -12.00 -6.61
N TYR A 55 0.46 -13.23 -6.84
CA TYR A 55 0.57 -14.24 -5.78
C TYR A 55 1.87 -14.02 -5.01
N GLY A 56 1.75 -13.62 -3.74
CA GLY A 56 2.90 -13.40 -2.87
C GLY A 56 3.65 -14.69 -2.57
N SER A 57 4.89 -14.81 -3.04
CA SER A 57 5.83 -15.85 -2.60
C SER A 57 6.69 -15.42 -1.40
N ASN A 58 6.49 -14.18 -0.92
CA ASN A 58 7.20 -13.50 0.18
C ASN A 58 6.20 -12.59 0.93
N PRO A 59 6.49 -12.13 2.17
CA PRO A 59 5.63 -11.18 2.87
C PRO A 59 5.41 -9.94 2.00
N THR A 60 4.14 -9.66 1.68
CA THR A 60 3.77 -8.60 0.74
C THR A 60 3.32 -7.35 1.49
N PHE A 61 3.81 -6.19 1.08
CA PHE A 61 3.42 -4.89 1.64
C PHE A 61 2.58 -4.13 0.62
N VAL A 62 1.38 -3.71 1.03
CA VAL A 62 0.45 -2.96 0.18
C VAL A 62 0.16 -1.63 0.85
N ASP A 63 0.70 -0.56 0.29
CA ASP A 63 0.44 0.80 0.74
C ASP A 63 -0.70 1.45 -0.08
N LEU A 64 -1.85 1.63 0.55
CA LEU A 64 -2.98 2.40 0.01
C LEU A 64 -3.20 3.69 0.81
N GLY A 65 -2.25 4.11 1.64
CA GLY A 65 -2.36 5.30 2.48
C GLY A 65 -2.55 6.59 1.68
N GLY A 66 -2.07 6.63 0.43
CA GLY A 66 -2.29 7.74 -0.51
C GLY A 66 -3.60 7.69 -1.30
N ALA A 67 -4.42 6.64 -1.14
CA ALA A 67 -5.67 6.50 -1.89
C ALA A 67 -6.78 7.40 -1.31
N ASP A 68 -7.52 8.08 -2.19
CA ASP A 68 -8.60 8.99 -1.79
C ASP A 68 -9.93 8.26 -1.53
N PHE A 69 -9.95 7.35 -0.56
CA PHE A 69 -11.18 6.63 -0.21
C PHE A 69 -12.25 7.53 0.42
N TYR A 70 -11.85 8.61 1.10
CA TYR A 70 -12.75 9.51 1.82
C TYR A 70 -13.25 10.70 0.98
N GLY A 71 -12.72 10.89 -0.24
CA GLY A 71 -13.29 11.77 -1.25
C GLY A 71 -14.53 11.21 -1.95
N PHE A 72 -14.79 9.91 -1.81
CA PHE A 72 -16.01 9.27 -2.33
C PHE A 72 -17.26 9.78 -1.59
N GLU A 73 -18.31 10.11 -2.34
CA GLU A 73 -19.55 10.66 -1.79
C GLU A 73 -20.78 10.01 -2.42
N VAL A 74 -21.73 9.59 -1.58
CA VAL A 74 -23.04 9.09 -2.01
C VAL A 74 -24.11 9.90 -1.31
N LYS A 75 -24.91 10.65 -2.08
CA LYS A 75 -26.01 11.49 -1.56
C LYS A 75 -25.54 12.48 -0.47
N GLY A 76 -24.40 13.13 -0.62
CA GLY A 76 -23.90 14.06 0.41
C GLY A 76 -23.12 13.41 1.55
N LEU A 77 -23.03 12.07 1.59
CA LEU A 77 -22.43 11.34 2.69
C LEU A 77 -21.08 10.75 2.29
N ARG A 78 -20.08 10.97 3.14
CA ARG A 78 -18.73 10.40 3.02
C ARG A 78 -18.57 9.17 3.91
N PRO A 79 -17.69 8.22 3.54
CA PRO A 79 -17.33 7.11 4.41
C PRO A 79 -16.79 7.61 5.76
N ARG A 80 -17.23 6.98 6.86
CA ARG A 80 -16.65 7.22 8.20
C ARG A 80 -15.47 6.30 8.50
N LEU A 81 -15.44 5.15 7.84
CA LEU A 81 -14.42 4.13 7.94
C LEU A 81 -14.39 3.39 6.61
N VAL A 82 -13.18 3.09 6.13
CA VAL A 82 -12.94 2.27 4.96
C VAL A 82 -12.11 1.08 5.41
N ASN A 83 -12.54 -0.11 5.04
CA ASN A 83 -11.78 -1.34 5.25
C ASN A 83 -11.68 -2.07 3.92
N CYS A 84 -10.50 -2.61 3.64
CA CYS A 84 -10.23 -3.39 2.44
C CYS A 84 -9.79 -4.78 2.86
N PHE A 85 -10.33 -5.79 2.19
CA PHE A 85 -9.90 -7.17 2.33
C PHE A 85 -9.06 -7.55 1.11
N VAL A 86 -7.98 -8.30 1.36
CA VAL A 86 -7.12 -8.86 0.32
C VAL A 86 -7.36 -10.36 0.32
N ASP A 87 -7.58 -10.93 -0.85
CA ASP A 87 -7.68 -12.37 -1.07
C ASP A 87 -6.47 -12.86 -1.88
N GLY A 88 -6.23 -14.17 -1.93
CA GLY A 88 -5.09 -14.76 -2.63
C GLY A 88 -3.75 -14.55 -1.93
N ILE A 89 -3.77 -14.32 -0.61
CA ILE A 89 -2.57 -14.15 0.20
C ILE A 89 -1.86 -15.49 0.31
N GLY A 90 -0.60 -15.54 -0.14
CA GLY A 90 0.24 -16.73 -0.03
C GLY A 90 0.58 -17.07 1.44
N GLY A 91 1.31 -18.17 1.63
CA GLY A 91 1.70 -18.66 2.96
C GLY A 91 2.58 -17.71 3.78
N GLU A 92 3.02 -16.58 3.22
CA GLU A 92 3.92 -15.62 3.85
C GLU A 92 3.20 -14.39 4.45
N GLY A 93 1.91 -14.22 4.17
CA GLY A 93 1.10 -13.13 4.72
C GLY A 93 1.19 -11.78 3.97
N VAL A 94 0.40 -10.81 4.44
CA VAL A 94 0.32 -9.45 3.89
C VAL A 94 0.21 -8.39 4.99
N VAL A 95 0.83 -7.24 4.75
CA VAL A 95 0.66 -6.01 5.52
C VAL A 95 -0.02 -4.98 4.62
N LEU A 96 -1.20 -4.53 5.05
CA LEU A 96 -2.01 -3.56 4.32
C LEU A 96 -2.11 -2.25 5.10
N VAL A 97 -1.78 -1.13 4.44
CA VAL A 97 -1.89 0.21 5.02
C VAL A 97 -3.04 0.97 4.37
N LEU A 98 -3.97 1.46 5.19
CA LEU A 98 -5.13 2.24 4.77
C LEU A 98 -5.12 3.64 5.40
N PRO A 99 -5.66 4.66 4.73
CA PRO A 99 -5.81 5.99 5.30
C PRO A 99 -6.92 6.01 6.36
N THR A 100 -6.79 6.91 7.33
CA THR A 100 -7.91 7.30 8.19
C THR A 100 -8.67 8.49 7.60
N PRO A 101 -9.93 8.73 8.00
CA PRO A 101 -10.60 9.96 7.64
C PRO A 101 -9.77 11.13 8.17
N LYS A 102 -9.56 12.17 7.35
CA LYS A 102 -8.99 13.42 7.85
C LYS A 102 -9.97 13.99 8.89
N SER A 103 -9.47 14.36 10.06
CA SER A 103 -10.29 15.06 11.06
C SER A 103 -10.92 16.27 10.39
N GLY A 104 -12.25 16.29 10.32
CA GLY A 104 -12.98 17.34 9.62
C GLY A 104 -12.58 18.70 10.16
N ASN A 105 -12.27 19.62 9.25
CA ASN A 105 -11.96 21.03 9.50
C ASN A 105 -12.78 21.64 10.65
N HIS A 106 -12.23 21.67 11.86
CA HIS A 106 -12.24 22.94 12.58
C HIS A 106 -11.27 23.82 11.78
N LYS A 107 -11.76 24.95 11.28
CA LYS A 107 -10.96 25.94 10.56
C LYS A 107 -9.65 26.15 11.34
N ALA A 108 -8.55 25.66 10.80
CA ALA A 108 -7.25 26.13 11.21
C ALA A 108 -7.23 27.61 10.85
N ASP A 109 -7.18 28.44 11.87
CA ASP A 109 -6.79 29.84 11.76
C ASP A 109 -5.47 29.90 10.98
N ASP A 110 -5.35 30.86 10.06
CA ASP A 110 -4.26 30.99 9.08
C ASP A 110 -2.93 31.37 9.76
N SER A 111 -2.38 30.49 10.58
CA SER A 111 -1.06 30.65 11.18
C SER A 111 -0.32 29.32 11.21
N ASN A 112 0.71 29.24 10.36
CA ASN A 112 1.84 28.32 10.41
C ASN A 112 1.53 26.83 10.67
N GLY A 113 1.49 26.09 9.55
CA GLY A 113 2.15 24.80 9.39
C GLY A 113 2.04 23.80 10.54
N GLU A 114 1.10 22.87 10.41
CA GLU A 114 1.32 21.46 10.73
C GLU A 114 0.25 20.65 9.97
N ILE A 115 0.70 19.75 9.09
CA ILE A 115 -0.17 18.77 8.44
C ILE A 115 -0.63 17.84 9.57
N GLY A 116 -1.81 18.13 10.12
CA GLY A 116 -2.39 17.42 11.25
C GLY A 116 -2.40 15.92 11.01
N ASP A 117 -1.82 15.20 11.96
CA ASP A 117 -1.59 13.76 12.04
C ASP A 117 -2.68 12.92 11.35
N GLU A 118 -2.44 12.58 10.08
CA GLU A 118 -3.25 11.61 9.36
C GLU A 118 -2.85 10.21 9.85
N GLY A 119 -3.59 9.70 10.82
CA GLY A 119 -3.45 8.32 11.26
C GLY A 119 -3.50 7.33 10.09
N ARG A 120 -2.93 6.14 10.31
CA ARG A 120 -2.97 5.03 9.35
C ARG A 120 -3.53 3.80 10.03
N ILE A 121 -4.36 3.05 9.33
CA ILE A 121 -4.84 1.73 9.78
C ILE A 121 -3.92 0.70 9.14
N VAL A 122 -3.27 -0.13 9.95
CA VAL A 122 -2.42 -1.23 9.48
C VAL A 122 -3.12 -2.55 9.79
N THR A 123 -3.40 -3.33 8.75
CA THR A 123 -3.96 -4.67 8.86
C THR A 123 -2.87 -5.70 8.57
N LEU A 124 -2.71 -6.67 9.46
CA LEU A 124 -1.77 -7.78 9.30
C LEU A 124 -2.56 -9.07 9.13
N ILE A 125 -2.28 -9.78 8.05
CA ILE A 125 -2.81 -11.13 7.82
C ILE A 125 -1.61 -12.07 7.78
N LEU A 126 -1.49 -12.88 8.83
CA LEU A 126 -0.36 -13.78 9.02
C LEU A 126 -0.78 -15.23 8.80
N PRO A 127 0.12 -16.08 8.26
CA PRO A 127 -0.12 -17.51 8.20
C PRO A 127 -0.31 -18.09 9.60
N LYS A 128 -1.09 -19.17 9.67
CA LYS A 128 -1.26 -19.92 10.90
C LYS A 128 0.04 -20.70 11.19
N VAL A 129 0.57 -20.52 12.41
CA VAL A 129 1.75 -21.22 12.92
C VAL A 129 1.36 -22.61 13.45
#